data_AF-A0A9N8HLW8-F1
#
_entry.id   AF-A0A9N8HLW8-F1
#
_cell.length_a   1.000
_cell.length_b   1.000
_cell.length_c   1.000
_cell.angle_alpha   90.00
_cell.angle_beta   90.00
_cell.angle_gamma   90.00
#
_symmetry.space_group_name_H-M   'P 1'
#
loop_
_entity.id
_entity.type
_entity.pdbx_description
1 polymer ?
#
loop_
_entity_poly.entity_id
_entity_poly.type
_entity_poly.pdbx_seq_one_letter_code
_entity_poly.pdbx_strand_id
1 'polypeptide(L)'
;MSSFVAIDHFAKATLTAIPPDEKPTYNSLKTIHQELNDNAMAINSTLGGGHYGHLRLVLPPIKYNDLPNTIPWVNPLHPGEAPVHGVAPTGPQITETNRVYAANETKFLIYRATETALKKQLIEAVPDTFIKTLKHDMYGYAQVTVIAMLNHLDRTYGTVGPQDLSDNMKRMTAEWSPTQPIEDLYNQVKDAQKFAADHDPITDKHAVRAAIDNLENSGVFTNAKEMEEQEFTHMERHFNAADKERRRILTTKEMGFANKAIEKSNTNTTPNVNPGHRSDANGDNMHGGCCIIRRRAGEKAVYRRPARQNNDENQPPPAQG
;
A
#
# COMPACT_ATOMS: atom_id res chain seq x y z
N MET A 1 22.09 6.16 24.43
CA MET A 1 22.47 5.76 23.07
C MET A 1 21.23 5.14 22.45
N SER A 2 20.59 5.85 21.52
CA SER A 2 19.34 5.38 20.92
C SER A 2 19.64 4.11 20.12
N SER A 3 18.89 3.06 20.40
CA SER A 3 18.92 1.76 19.73
C SER A 3 18.68 1.98 18.23
N PHE A 4 19.75 2.02 17.44
CA PHE A 4 19.68 2.18 15.99
C PHE A 4 19.43 0.80 15.38
N VAL A 5 18.21 0.28 15.53
CA VAL A 5 17.79 -0.85 14.73
C VAL A 5 17.41 -0.26 13.37
N ALA A 6 18.29 -0.42 12.38
CA ALA A 6 18.08 0.08 11.01
C ALA A 6 16.71 -0.33 10.41
N ILE A 7 16.09 -1.39 10.94
CA ILE A 7 14.79 -1.92 10.53
C ILE A 7 13.65 -0.93 10.80
N ASP A 8 13.71 -0.12 11.86
CA ASP A 8 12.60 0.79 12.24
C ASP A 8 12.35 1.90 11.21
N HIS A 9 13.32 2.13 10.32
CA HIS A 9 13.25 3.16 9.28
C HIS A 9 13.07 2.56 7.87
N PHE A 10 12.91 1.25 7.75
CA PHE A 10 12.66 0.63 6.45
C PHE A 10 11.28 0.97 5.93
N ALA A 11 11.19 1.31 4.65
CA ALA A 11 9.93 1.55 3.97
C ALA A 11 9.03 0.30 3.99
N LYS A 12 9.64 -0.89 3.96
CA LYS A 12 9.00 -2.20 4.08
C LYS A 12 9.62 -3.01 5.21
N ALA A 13 8.83 -3.32 6.23
CA ALA A 13 9.26 -4.10 7.40
C ALA A 13 9.66 -5.54 7.01
N THR A 14 8.96 -6.13 6.04
CA THR A 14 9.24 -7.47 5.49
C THR A 14 9.19 -7.41 3.98
N LEU A 15 10.07 -8.14 3.32
CA LEU A 15 9.99 -8.31 1.86
C LEU A 15 8.87 -9.30 1.51
N THR A 16 8.41 -9.22 0.27
CA THR A 16 7.51 -10.19 -0.33
C THR A 16 8.25 -11.53 -0.45
N ALA A 17 7.86 -12.49 0.39
CA ALA A 17 8.50 -13.79 0.45
C ALA A 17 8.16 -14.66 -0.77
N ILE A 18 9.14 -15.41 -1.25
CA ILE A 18 8.94 -16.47 -2.23
C ILE A 18 8.45 -17.71 -1.49
N PRO A 19 7.36 -18.35 -1.94
CA PRO A 19 6.86 -19.57 -1.30
C PRO A 19 7.95 -20.66 -1.20
N PRO A 20 7.99 -21.46 -0.11
CA PRO A 20 9.06 -22.44 0.14
C PRO A 20 9.27 -23.47 -0.98
N ASP A 21 8.19 -23.86 -1.65
CA ASP A 21 8.18 -24.87 -2.70
C ASP A 21 8.31 -24.27 -4.11
N GLU A 22 8.42 -22.95 -4.22
CA GLU A 22 8.49 -22.25 -5.49
C GLU A 22 9.91 -21.77 -5.80
N LYS A 23 10.32 -21.99 -7.05
CA LYS A 23 11.59 -21.50 -7.57
C LYS A 23 11.50 -19.98 -7.78
N PRO A 24 12.56 -19.20 -7.44
CA PRO A 24 12.62 -17.79 -7.79
C PRO A 24 12.44 -17.60 -9.30
N THR A 25 11.66 -16.58 -9.67
CA THR A 25 11.41 -16.18 -11.04
C THR A 25 11.95 -14.77 -11.23
N TYR A 26 12.07 -14.32 -12.49
CA TYR A 26 12.46 -12.94 -12.75
C TYR A 26 11.51 -11.94 -12.07
N ASN A 27 10.19 -12.22 -12.06
CA ASN A 27 9.21 -11.33 -11.42
C ASN A 27 9.41 -11.27 -9.90
N SER A 28 9.60 -12.41 -9.22
CA SER A 28 9.78 -12.39 -7.77
C SER A 28 11.11 -11.73 -7.37
N LEU A 29 12.18 -11.96 -8.14
CA LEU A 29 13.45 -11.28 -7.92
C LEU A 29 13.37 -9.77 -8.19
N LYS A 30 12.66 -9.35 -9.25
CA LYS A 30 12.41 -7.93 -9.52
C LYS A 30 11.72 -7.24 -8.35
N THR A 31 10.70 -7.88 -7.77
CA THR A 31 10.02 -7.38 -6.57
C THR A 31 11.01 -7.26 -5.39
N ILE A 32 11.79 -8.30 -5.11
CA ILE A 32 12.79 -8.29 -4.03
C ILE A 32 13.80 -7.15 -4.21
N HIS A 33 14.31 -6.94 -5.43
CA HIS A 33 15.23 -5.84 -5.73
C HIS A 33 14.60 -4.49 -5.46
N GLN A 34 13.35 -4.25 -5.90
CA GLN A 34 12.65 -2.99 -5.65
C GLN A 34 12.49 -2.72 -4.16
N GLU A 35 12.03 -3.70 -3.40
CA GLU A 35 11.79 -3.56 -1.96
C GLU A 35 13.09 -3.37 -1.15
N LEU A 36 14.16 -4.08 -1.52
CA LEU A 36 15.48 -3.88 -0.94
C LEU A 36 16.05 -2.50 -1.28
N ASN A 37 15.84 -2.01 -2.50
CA ASN A 37 16.26 -0.67 -2.90
C ASN A 37 15.53 0.40 -2.09
N ASP A 38 14.22 0.28 -1.93
CA ASP A 38 13.40 1.20 -1.12
C ASP A 38 13.90 1.24 0.33
N ASN A 39 14.13 0.08 0.93
CA ASN A 39 14.64 -0.02 2.30
C ASN A 39 16.05 0.55 2.45
N ALA A 40 16.94 0.29 1.49
CA ALA A 40 18.29 0.82 1.49
C ALA A 40 18.32 2.34 1.33
N MET A 41 17.44 2.89 0.48
CA MET A 41 17.32 4.34 0.28
C MET A 41 16.71 5.06 1.47
N ALA A 42 15.80 4.41 2.21
CA ALA A 42 15.18 4.99 3.40
C ALA A 42 16.20 5.30 4.52
N ILE A 43 17.33 4.58 4.56
CA ILE A 43 18.41 4.89 5.50
C ILE A 43 19.33 5.97 4.92
N ASN A 44 19.13 7.19 5.41
CA ASN A 44 19.95 8.35 5.05
C ASN A 44 21.45 8.07 5.25
N SER A 45 22.25 8.54 4.29
CA SER A 45 23.70 8.47 4.32
C SER A 45 24.29 9.71 3.67
N THR A 46 25.47 10.10 4.09
CA THR A 46 26.28 11.13 3.40
C THR A 46 27.26 10.52 2.40
N LEU A 47 27.29 9.18 2.32
CA LEU A 47 28.18 8.43 1.43
C LEU A 47 27.68 8.47 -0.02
N GLY A 48 28.61 8.34 -0.97
CA GLY A 48 28.30 8.28 -2.40
C GLY A 48 27.61 9.52 -2.97
N GLY A 49 27.81 10.69 -2.36
CA GLY A 49 27.15 11.95 -2.73
C GLY A 49 25.87 12.24 -1.92
N GLY A 50 25.42 11.29 -1.10
CA GLY A 50 24.35 11.51 -0.11
C GLY A 50 22.91 11.53 -0.63
N HIS A 51 22.71 11.29 -1.93
CA HIS A 51 21.39 11.36 -2.57
C HIS A 51 20.58 10.06 -2.49
N TYR A 52 21.23 8.91 -2.29
CA TYR A 52 20.59 7.59 -2.43
C TYR A 52 20.71 6.71 -1.18
N GLY A 53 20.88 7.32 0.01
CA GLY A 53 20.98 6.58 1.26
C GLY A 53 22.05 5.49 1.20
N HIS A 54 21.67 4.24 1.50
CA HIS A 54 22.55 3.06 1.42
C HIS A 54 22.28 2.17 0.20
N LEU A 55 21.67 2.69 -0.88
CA LEU A 55 21.32 1.93 -2.10
C LEU A 55 22.49 1.12 -2.66
N ARG A 56 23.72 1.60 -2.51
CA ARG A 56 24.92 0.88 -2.96
C ARG A 56 25.08 -0.52 -2.34
N LEU A 57 24.46 -0.81 -1.20
CA LEU A 57 24.52 -2.13 -0.56
C LEU A 57 23.76 -3.23 -1.31
N VAL A 58 22.80 -2.84 -2.15
CA VAL A 58 21.90 -3.74 -2.89
C VAL A 58 22.05 -3.56 -4.40
N LEU A 59 22.61 -2.43 -4.85
CA LEU A 59 22.85 -2.14 -6.26
C LEU A 59 24.32 -2.37 -6.65
N PRO A 60 24.60 -3.07 -7.77
CA PRO A 60 25.97 -3.25 -8.26
C PRO A 60 26.69 -1.91 -8.50
N PRO A 61 28.02 -1.82 -8.27
CA PRO A 61 28.76 -0.57 -8.35
C PRO A 61 28.63 0.18 -9.68
N ILE A 62 28.61 -0.55 -10.81
CA ILE A 62 28.45 0.08 -12.14
C ILE A 62 27.12 0.82 -12.21
N LYS A 63 26.02 0.13 -11.90
CA LYS A 63 24.67 0.72 -11.90
C LYS A 63 24.52 1.87 -10.91
N TYR A 64 25.17 1.79 -9.74
CA TYR A 64 25.13 2.88 -8.76
C TYR A 64 25.83 4.14 -9.28
N ASN A 65 27.01 3.99 -9.90
CA ASN A 65 27.78 5.11 -10.43
C ASN A 65 27.13 5.75 -11.66
N ASP A 66 26.24 5.04 -12.36
CA ASP A 66 25.45 5.58 -13.47
C ASP A 66 24.31 6.50 -12.99
N LEU A 67 23.98 6.50 -11.69
CA LEU A 67 22.94 7.37 -11.15
C LEU A 67 23.40 8.84 -11.10
N PRO A 68 22.51 9.80 -11.41
CA PRO A 68 22.82 11.22 -11.34
C PRO A 68 23.30 11.66 -9.96
N ASN A 69 24.24 12.60 -9.91
CA ASN A 69 24.75 13.19 -8.66
C ASN A 69 25.36 12.16 -7.68
N THR A 70 25.88 11.05 -8.18
CA THR A 70 26.64 10.11 -7.36
C THR A 70 28.13 10.40 -7.38
N ILE A 71 28.78 10.05 -6.28
CA ILE A 71 30.25 9.95 -6.17
C ILE A 71 30.55 8.47 -5.92
N PRO A 72 31.69 7.93 -6.40
CA PRO A 72 32.06 6.55 -6.12
C PRO A 72 31.96 6.22 -4.63
N TRP A 73 31.12 5.24 -4.32
CA TRP A 73 30.91 4.81 -2.96
C TRP A 73 32.13 4.04 -2.44
N VAL A 74 32.64 4.49 -1.29
CA VAL A 74 33.68 3.79 -0.53
C VAL A 74 33.06 3.28 0.76
N ASN A 75 33.19 1.97 1.00
CA ASN A 75 32.68 1.36 2.23
C ASN A 75 33.38 1.97 3.44
N PRO A 76 32.64 2.43 4.46
CA PRO A 76 33.23 2.89 5.71
C PRO A 76 34.09 1.81 6.35
N LEU A 77 35.25 2.21 6.86
CA LEU A 77 36.11 1.35 7.67
C LEU A 77 35.94 1.71 9.15
N HIS A 78 36.08 0.72 10.02
CA HIS A 78 36.09 0.97 11.46
C HIS A 78 37.29 1.89 11.79
N PRO A 79 37.10 3.02 12.49
CA PRO A 79 38.16 4.01 12.70
C PRO A 79 39.26 3.57 13.69
N GLY A 80 39.11 2.40 14.33
CA GLY A 80 39.99 1.89 15.40
C GLY A 80 39.27 1.92 16.74
N GLU A 81 39.90 1.41 17.81
CA GLU A 81 39.29 1.37 19.16
C GLU A 81 39.23 2.74 19.84
N ALA A 82 40.12 3.67 19.46
CA ALA A 82 40.22 5.00 20.03
C ALA A 82 40.74 6.02 18.99
N PRO A 83 40.44 7.32 19.16
CA PRO A 83 41.00 8.38 18.34
C PRO A 83 42.53 8.40 18.43
N VAL A 84 43.20 8.44 17.26
CA VAL A 84 44.66 8.54 17.18
C VAL A 84 45.04 10.00 16.99
N HIS A 85 45.78 10.55 17.96
CA HIS A 85 46.28 11.93 17.90
C HIS A 85 47.71 12.00 17.38
N GLY A 86 48.06 13.12 16.73
CA GLY A 86 49.44 13.43 16.38
C GLY A 86 50.32 13.70 17.61
N VAL A 87 51.63 13.88 17.39
CA VAL A 87 52.58 14.20 18.47
C VAL A 87 52.28 15.60 19.02
N ALA A 88 52.15 15.71 20.35
CA ALA A 88 51.89 16.96 21.08
C ALA A 88 50.72 17.80 20.50
N PRO A 89 49.50 17.23 20.44
CA PRO A 89 48.38 17.91 19.80
C PRO A 89 47.90 19.09 20.64
N THR A 90 47.52 20.17 19.99
CA THR A 90 46.83 21.31 20.63
C THR A 90 45.39 20.94 20.96
N GLY A 91 44.77 21.66 21.90
CA GLY A 91 43.36 21.46 22.27
C GLY A 91 42.40 21.39 21.07
N PRO A 92 42.43 22.36 20.12
CA PRO A 92 41.59 22.31 18.93
C PRO A 92 41.84 21.09 18.01
N GLN A 93 43.09 20.62 17.91
CA GLN A 93 43.41 19.43 17.11
C GLN A 93 42.85 18.15 17.75
N ILE A 94 42.89 18.03 19.09
CA ILE A 94 42.26 16.93 19.82
C ILE A 94 40.75 16.93 19.57
N THR A 95 40.10 18.09 19.70
CA THR A 95 38.65 18.24 19.47
C THR A 95 38.25 17.81 18.06
N GLU A 96 38.98 18.27 17.04
CA GLU A 96 38.67 17.90 15.66
C GLU A 96 38.90 16.41 15.39
N THR A 97 39.99 15.84 15.90
CA THR A 97 40.28 14.40 15.77
C THR A 97 39.15 13.55 16.37
N ASN A 98 38.68 13.91 17.57
CA ASN A 98 37.58 13.22 18.22
C ASN A 98 36.26 13.35 17.43
N ARG A 99 36.00 14.53 16.84
CA ARG A 99 34.83 14.77 15.99
C ARG A 99 34.84 13.89 14.75
N VAL A 100 35.97 13.82 14.04
CA VAL A 100 36.15 12.99 12.84
C VAL A 100 36.02 11.51 13.20
N TYR A 101 36.65 11.07 14.29
CA TYR A 101 36.53 9.69 14.78
C TYR A 101 35.07 9.32 15.04
N ALA A 102 34.34 10.11 15.82
CA ALA A 102 32.93 9.85 16.15
C ALA A 102 32.03 9.83 14.90
N ALA A 103 32.29 10.73 13.94
CA ALA A 103 31.56 10.74 12.67
C ALA A 103 31.84 9.48 11.84
N ASN A 104 33.09 9.01 11.78
CA ASN A 104 33.45 7.80 11.05
C ASN A 104 32.91 6.54 11.73
N GLU A 105 32.96 6.46 13.06
CA GLU A 105 32.36 5.38 13.85
C GLU A 105 30.86 5.29 13.59
N THR A 106 30.15 6.42 13.63
CA THR A 106 28.71 6.48 13.35
C THR A 106 28.41 5.98 11.93
N LYS A 107 29.15 6.45 10.91
CA LYS A 107 28.99 5.99 9.52
C LYS A 107 29.21 4.49 9.39
N PHE A 108 30.24 3.96 10.03
CA PHE A 108 30.55 2.53 10.02
C PHE A 108 29.44 1.70 10.68
N LEU A 109 28.96 2.11 11.86
CA LEU A 109 27.91 1.40 12.57
C LEU A 109 26.59 1.38 11.79
N ILE A 110 26.20 2.52 11.20
CA ILE A 110 25.00 2.59 10.35
C ILE A 110 25.17 1.68 9.13
N TYR A 111 26.30 1.77 8.41
CA TYR A 111 26.59 0.91 7.26
C TYR A 111 26.46 -0.59 7.61
N ARG A 112 27.06 -1.02 8.73
CA ARG A 112 27.00 -2.43 9.17
C ARG A 112 25.60 -2.85 9.62
N ALA A 113 24.88 -1.97 10.32
CA ALA A 113 23.52 -2.23 10.75
C ALA A 113 22.58 -2.39 9.56
N THR A 114 22.67 -1.49 8.58
CA THR A 114 21.86 -1.54 7.35
C THR A 114 22.17 -2.78 6.52
N GLU A 115 23.45 -3.09 6.29
CA GLU A 115 23.83 -4.32 5.57
C GLU A 115 23.29 -5.58 6.26
N THR A 116 23.38 -5.64 7.59
CA THR A 116 22.88 -6.78 8.37
C THR A 116 21.35 -6.89 8.29
N ALA A 117 20.63 -5.77 8.38
CA ALA A 117 19.18 -5.75 8.30
C ALA A 117 18.66 -6.16 6.91
N LEU A 118 19.25 -5.61 5.83
CA LEU A 118 18.90 -5.99 4.46
C LEU A 118 19.20 -7.47 4.18
N LYS A 119 20.34 -7.98 4.67
CA LYS A 119 20.70 -9.39 4.54
C LYS A 119 19.71 -10.31 5.23
N LYS A 120 19.30 -9.96 6.46
CA LYS A 120 18.30 -10.70 7.22
C LYS A 120 16.99 -10.80 6.45
N GLN A 121 16.49 -9.66 5.96
CA GLN A 121 15.28 -9.61 5.14
C GLN A 121 15.36 -10.49 3.89
N LEU A 122 16.49 -10.46 3.19
CA LEU A 122 16.69 -11.29 1.99
C LEU A 122 16.71 -12.80 2.33
N ILE A 123 17.37 -13.20 3.42
CA ILE A 123 17.40 -14.59 3.88
C ILE A 123 16.00 -15.07 4.30
N GLU A 124 15.20 -14.21 4.91
CA GLU A 124 13.82 -14.55 5.30
C GLU A 124 12.88 -14.65 4.11
N ALA A 125 13.09 -13.83 3.07
CA ALA A 125 12.24 -13.77 1.90
C ALA A 125 12.52 -14.87 0.86
N VAL A 126 13.74 -15.41 0.83
CA VAL A 126 14.16 -16.39 -0.18
C VAL A 126 14.36 -17.75 0.46
N PRO A 127 13.72 -18.82 -0.04
CA PRO A 127 13.91 -20.17 0.50
C PRO A 127 15.39 -20.57 0.47
N ASP A 128 15.90 -21.08 1.61
CA ASP A 128 17.33 -21.37 1.82
C ASP A 128 17.88 -22.25 0.68
N THR A 129 17.11 -23.21 0.17
CA THR A 129 17.45 -24.08 -0.97
C THR A 129 18.08 -23.33 -2.16
N PHE A 130 17.62 -22.10 -2.45
CA PHE A 130 18.09 -21.33 -3.60
C PHE A 130 19.34 -20.49 -3.35
N ILE A 131 19.67 -20.22 -2.07
CA ILE A 131 20.84 -19.41 -1.65
C ILE A 131 21.89 -20.23 -0.87
N LYS A 132 21.57 -21.47 -0.47
CA LYS A 132 22.38 -22.35 0.37
C LYS A 132 23.77 -22.61 -0.17
N THR A 133 23.95 -22.56 -1.49
CA THR A 133 25.29 -22.69 -2.10
C THR A 133 26.27 -21.60 -1.68
N LEU A 134 25.78 -20.45 -1.19
CA LEU A 134 26.62 -19.36 -0.69
C LEU A 134 26.93 -19.52 0.81
N LYS A 135 26.23 -20.42 1.50
CA LYS A 135 26.33 -20.60 2.94
C LYS A 135 27.66 -21.26 3.30
N HIS A 136 28.43 -20.63 4.17
CA HIS A 136 29.64 -21.21 4.72
C HIS A 136 29.31 -22.13 5.90
N ASP A 137 30.01 -23.26 6.03
CA ASP A 137 29.73 -24.27 7.07
C ASP A 137 29.85 -23.70 8.49
N MET A 138 30.93 -22.98 8.79
CA MET A 138 31.16 -22.41 10.14
C MET A 138 30.47 -21.07 10.41
N TYR A 139 30.25 -20.25 9.38
CA TYR A 139 29.87 -18.84 9.55
C TYR A 139 28.52 -18.50 8.92
N GLY A 140 27.84 -19.49 8.32
CA GLY A 140 26.59 -19.28 7.59
C GLY A 140 26.76 -18.21 6.50
N TYR A 141 25.84 -17.25 6.48
CA TYR A 141 25.85 -16.12 5.54
C TYR A 141 26.59 -14.88 6.06
N ALA A 142 27.29 -14.95 7.20
CA ALA A 142 27.87 -13.78 7.85
C ALA A 142 28.83 -13.01 6.92
N GLN A 143 29.64 -13.73 6.15
CA GLN A 143 30.64 -13.18 5.21
C GLN A 143 30.10 -12.93 3.80
N VAL A 144 28.85 -13.31 3.52
CA VAL A 144 28.24 -13.11 2.19
C VAL A 144 27.56 -11.75 2.17
N THR A 145 27.90 -10.89 1.22
CA THR A 145 27.26 -9.57 1.08
C THR A 145 25.88 -9.70 0.42
N VAL A 146 24.99 -8.72 0.64
CA VAL A 146 23.66 -8.72 0.03
C VAL A 146 23.75 -8.77 -1.50
N ILE A 147 24.65 -7.97 -2.10
CA ILE A 147 24.93 -8.02 -3.55
C ILE A 147 25.41 -9.39 -4.02
N ALA A 148 26.25 -10.10 -3.25
CA ALA A 148 26.68 -11.43 -3.65
C ALA A 148 25.50 -12.41 -3.71
N MET A 149 24.56 -12.30 -2.78
CA MET A 149 23.32 -13.09 -2.78
C MET A 149 22.43 -12.73 -3.97
N LEU A 150 22.20 -11.44 -4.23
CA LEU A 150 21.41 -10.97 -5.36
C LEU A 150 22.03 -11.39 -6.70
N ASN A 151 23.34 -11.22 -6.88
CA ASN A 151 24.03 -11.64 -8.10
C ASN A 151 23.91 -13.14 -8.37
N HIS A 152 23.96 -13.97 -7.32
CA HIS A 152 23.73 -15.42 -7.44
C HIS A 152 22.31 -15.72 -7.88
N LEU A 153 21.32 -15.08 -7.25
CA LEU A 153 19.91 -15.24 -7.59
C LEU A 153 19.61 -14.81 -9.02
N ASP A 154 20.09 -13.63 -9.42
CA ASP A 154 19.91 -13.09 -10.76
C ASP A 154 20.55 -13.99 -11.82
N ARG A 155 21.78 -14.45 -11.58
CA ARG A 155 22.50 -15.32 -12.51
C ARG A 155 21.83 -16.70 -12.66
N THR A 156 21.28 -17.25 -11.58
CA THR A 156 20.77 -18.62 -11.57
C THR A 156 19.29 -18.71 -11.93
N TYR A 157 18.52 -17.68 -11.58
CA TYR A 157 17.05 -17.69 -11.62
C TYR A 157 16.44 -16.43 -12.27
N GLY A 158 17.22 -15.37 -12.47
CA GLY A 158 16.75 -14.10 -13.03
C GLY A 158 16.72 -14.05 -14.57
N THR A 159 16.87 -15.17 -15.26
CA THR A 159 16.71 -15.19 -16.72
C THR A 159 15.23 -15.27 -17.08
N VAL A 160 14.74 -14.34 -17.89
CA VAL A 160 13.36 -14.38 -18.42
C VAL A 160 13.25 -15.55 -19.40
N GLY A 161 12.45 -16.55 -19.02
CA GLY A 161 12.18 -17.72 -19.85
C GLY A 161 10.88 -17.62 -20.65
N PRO A 162 10.61 -18.58 -21.56
CA PRO A 162 9.35 -18.65 -22.30
C PRO A 162 8.11 -18.72 -21.38
N GLN A 163 8.24 -19.38 -20.23
CA GLN A 163 7.17 -19.45 -19.24
C GLN A 163 6.86 -18.07 -18.64
N ASP A 164 7.88 -17.27 -18.32
CA ASP A 164 7.69 -15.93 -17.78
C ASP A 164 7.03 -15.00 -18.80
N LEU A 165 7.39 -15.11 -20.09
CA LEU A 165 6.73 -14.39 -21.18
C LEU A 165 5.27 -14.82 -21.35
N SER A 166 5.00 -16.12 -21.27
CA SER A 166 3.63 -16.65 -21.29
C SER A 166 2.81 -16.13 -20.10
N ASP A 167 3.37 -16.10 -18.90
CA ASP A 167 2.66 -15.64 -17.71
C ASP A 167 2.52 -14.11 -17.70
N ASN A 168 3.44 -13.38 -18.32
CA ASN A 168 3.28 -11.96 -18.63
C ASN A 168 2.08 -11.72 -19.56
N MET A 169 1.97 -12.51 -20.63
CA MET A 169 0.85 -12.40 -21.56
C MET A 169 -0.49 -12.71 -20.88
N LYS A 170 -0.56 -13.77 -20.07
CA LYS A 170 -1.77 -14.09 -19.26
C LYS A 170 -2.16 -12.96 -18.33
N ARG A 171 -1.19 -12.34 -17.64
CA ARG A 171 -1.43 -11.18 -16.77
C ARG A 171 -1.92 -9.98 -17.57
N MET A 172 -1.35 -9.71 -18.75
CA MET A 172 -1.79 -8.62 -19.61
C MET A 172 -3.25 -8.76 -20.03
N THR A 173 -3.70 -9.98 -20.33
CA THR A 173 -5.08 -10.27 -20.78
C THR A 173 -6.03 -10.66 -19.65
N ALA A 174 -5.61 -10.59 -18.40
CA ALA A 174 -6.46 -10.93 -17.26
C ALA A 174 -7.66 -9.98 -17.18
N GLU A 175 -8.87 -10.51 -17.02
CA GLU A 175 -10.11 -9.73 -17.04
C GLU A 175 -10.11 -8.63 -15.97
N TRP A 176 -10.38 -7.40 -16.38
CA TRP A 176 -10.57 -6.26 -15.50
C TRP A 176 -12.03 -6.18 -15.03
N SER A 177 -12.21 -5.86 -13.75
CA SER A 177 -13.54 -5.67 -13.17
C SER A 177 -13.95 -4.20 -13.20
N PRO A 178 -15.17 -3.86 -13.67
CA PRO A 178 -15.70 -2.50 -13.65
C PRO A 178 -15.90 -1.86 -12.27
N THR A 179 -15.70 -2.65 -11.21
CA THR A 179 -15.70 -2.22 -9.80
C THR A 179 -14.36 -1.60 -9.38
N GLN A 180 -13.29 -1.88 -10.13
CA GLN A 180 -11.95 -1.33 -9.90
C GLN A 180 -11.74 -0.03 -10.69
N PRO A 181 -10.76 0.80 -10.31
CA PRO A 181 -10.26 1.88 -11.16
C PRO A 181 -9.89 1.36 -12.56
N ILE A 182 -10.20 2.13 -13.61
CA ILE A 182 -9.83 1.76 -14.99
C ILE A 182 -8.31 1.84 -15.20
N GLU A 183 -7.65 2.64 -14.35
CA GLU A 183 -6.20 2.77 -14.26
C GLU A 183 -5.51 1.44 -13.97
N ASP A 184 -6.15 0.52 -13.27
CA ASP A 184 -5.58 -0.80 -12.99
C ASP A 184 -5.38 -1.62 -14.27
N LEU A 185 -6.33 -1.54 -15.22
CA LEU A 185 -6.18 -2.14 -16.55
C LEU A 185 -5.02 -1.50 -17.33
N TYR A 186 -4.88 -0.17 -17.26
CA TYR A 186 -3.79 0.49 -17.97
C TYR A 186 -2.43 0.13 -17.39
N ASN A 187 -2.31 0.08 -16.06
CA ASN A 187 -1.10 -0.33 -15.38
C ASN A 187 -0.74 -1.78 -15.72
N GLN A 188 -1.72 -2.68 -15.71
CA GLN A 188 -1.56 -4.08 -16.11
C GLN A 188 -0.94 -4.21 -17.52
N VAL A 189 -1.45 -3.46 -18.50
CA VAL A 189 -0.93 -3.52 -19.87
C VAL A 189 0.44 -2.84 -20.00
N LYS A 190 0.64 -1.68 -19.37
CA LYS A 190 1.94 -0.97 -19.37
C LYS A 190 3.04 -1.79 -18.72
N ASP A 191 2.74 -2.48 -17.62
CA ASP A 191 3.70 -3.33 -16.94
C ASP A 191 4.06 -4.55 -17.77
N ALA A 192 3.10 -5.11 -18.52
CA ALA A 192 3.37 -6.17 -19.48
C ALA A 192 4.28 -5.73 -20.63
N GLN A 193 4.06 -4.53 -21.19
CA GLN A 193 4.95 -3.97 -22.21
C GLN A 193 6.37 -3.76 -21.68
N LYS A 194 6.50 -3.14 -20.49
CA LYS A 194 7.80 -2.92 -19.83
C LYS A 194 8.53 -4.23 -19.54
N PHE A 195 7.81 -5.28 -19.13
CA PHE A 195 8.40 -6.59 -18.86
C PHE A 195 9.03 -7.21 -20.11
N ALA A 196 8.36 -7.06 -21.26
CA ALA A 196 8.75 -7.74 -22.49
C ALA A 196 9.72 -6.92 -23.37
N ALA A 197 9.99 -5.66 -23.03
CA ALA A 197 10.72 -4.69 -23.85
C ALA A 197 12.13 -5.16 -24.30
N ASP A 198 12.86 -5.87 -23.45
CA ASP A 198 14.23 -6.36 -23.75
C ASP A 198 14.25 -7.82 -24.26
N HIS A 199 13.08 -8.44 -24.42
CA HIS A 199 12.95 -9.87 -24.73
C HIS A 199 12.04 -10.12 -25.93
N ASP A 200 10.73 -9.91 -25.78
CA ASP A 200 9.71 -10.08 -26.82
C ASP A 200 8.77 -8.86 -26.81
N PRO A 201 9.20 -7.74 -27.42
CA PRO A 201 8.54 -6.45 -27.23
C PRO A 201 7.06 -6.45 -27.65
N ILE A 202 6.19 -6.08 -26.71
CA ILE A 202 4.76 -5.92 -26.99
C ILE A 202 4.53 -4.54 -27.61
N THR A 203 4.21 -4.54 -28.91
CA THR A 203 3.90 -3.30 -29.64
C THR A 203 2.68 -2.58 -29.06
N ASP A 204 2.63 -1.25 -29.18
CA ASP A 204 1.47 -0.45 -28.76
C ASP A 204 0.16 -0.92 -29.41
N LYS A 205 0.22 -1.35 -30.67
CA LYS A 205 -0.96 -1.91 -31.36
C LYS A 205 -1.50 -3.16 -30.67
N HIS A 206 -0.61 -4.01 -30.16
CA HIS A 206 -1.01 -5.21 -29.44
C HIS A 206 -1.55 -4.85 -28.04
N ALA A 207 -0.90 -3.92 -27.34
CA ALA A 207 -1.34 -3.41 -26.05
C ALA A 207 -2.75 -2.79 -26.11
N VAL A 208 -3.00 -1.93 -27.12
CA VAL A 208 -4.32 -1.31 -27.35
C VAL A 208 -5.38 -2.37 -27.62
N ARG A 209 -5.10 -3.36 -28.49
CA ARG A 209 -6.05 -4.45 -28.76
C ARG A 209 -6.40 -5.24 -27.50
N ALA A 210 -5.38 -5.61 -26.72
CA ALA A 210 -5.59 -6.35 -25.48
C ALA A 210 -6.44 -5.57 -24.46
N ALA A 211 -6.20 -4.26 -24.33
CA ALA A 211 -6.99 -3.39 -23.46
C ALA A 211 -8.44 -3.23 -23.95
N ILE A 212 -8.64 -3.03 -25.26
CA ILE A 212 -9.97 -2.93 -25.88
C ILE A 212 -10.76 -4.23 -25.67
N ASP A 213 -10.15 -5.39 -25.95
CA ASP A 213 -10.81 -6.69 -25.76
C ASP A 213 -11.22 -6.88 -24.28
N ASN A 214 -10.40 -6.42 -23.34
CA ASN A 214 -10.73 -6.45 -21.92
C ASN A 214 -11.91 -5.55 -21.56
N LEU A 215 -11.92 -4.31 -22.07
CA LEU A 215 -13.00 -3.35 -21.86
C LEU A 215 -14.32 -3.84 -22.46
N GLU A 216 -14.31 -4.52 -23.61
CA GLU A 216 -15.51 -5.14 -24.17
C GLU A 216 -15.99 -6.32 -23.34
N ASN A 217 -15.08 -7.22 -22.96
CA ASN A 217 -15.41 -8.40 -22.16
C ASN A 217 -15.97 -8.02 -20.79
N SER A 218 -15.62 -6.84 -20.27
CA SER A 218 -16.20 -6.29 -19.03
C SER A 218 -17.71 -5.99 -19.15
N GLY A 219 -18.23 -5.88 -20.37
CA GLY A 219 -19.65 -5.61 -20.67
C GLY A 219 -20.11 -4.16 -20.42
N VAL A 220 -19.26 -3.28 -19.89
CA VAL A 220 -19.61 -1.88 -19.60
C VAL A 220 -19.24 -0.91 -20.73
N PHE A 221 -18.41 -1.34 -21.68
CA PHE A 221 -17.98 -0.57 -22.85
C PHE A 221 -18.28 -1.35 -24.14
N THR A 222 -19.55 -1.39 -24.54
CA THR A 222 -20.04 -2.23 -25.65
C THR A 222 -19.50 -1.88 -27.04
N ASN A 223 -18.94 -0.67 -27.20
CA ASN A 223 -18.46 -0.14 -28.47
C ASN A 223 -16.94 0.13 -28.45
N ALA A 224 -16.18 -0.54 -27.57
CA ALA A 224 -14.76 -0.24 -27.43
C ALA A 224 -13.94 -0.52 -28.71
N LYS A 225 -14.32 -1.51 -29.54
CA LYS A 225 -13.69 -1.79 -30.86
C LYS A 225 -13.93 -0.74 -31.95
N GLU A 226 -14.83 0.22 -31.75
CA GLU A 226 -15.05 1.30 -32.72
C GLU A 226 -13.92 2.35 -32.69
N MET A 227 -12.97 2.24 -31.76
CA MET A 227 -11.78 3.10 -31.70
C MET A 227 -10.79 2.79 -32.82
N GLU A 228 -10.47 3.80 -33.64
CA GLU A 228 -9.50 3.70 -34.73
C GLU A 228 -8.04 3.99 -34.30
N GLU A 229 -7.85 4.62 -33.14
CA GLU A 229 -6.55 5.07 -32.65
C GLU A 229 -5.69 3.89 -32.14
N GLN A 230 -4.43 3.84 -32.59
CA GLN A 230 -3.50 2.73 -32.33
C GLN A 230 -2.41 3.04 -31.30
N GLU A 231 -2.48 4.22 -30.66
CA GLU A 231 -1.55 4.65 -29.62
C GLU A 231 -2.19 4.53 -28.24
N PHE A 232 -1.46 3.94 -27.29
CA PHE A 232 -1.98 3.64 -25.97
C PHE A 232 -2.43 4.90 -25.20
N THR A 233 -1.69 6.01 -25.34
CA THR A 233 -2.02 7.28 -24.70
C THR A 233 -3.35 7.87 -25.18
N HIS A 234 -3.69 7.67 -26.46
CA HIS A 234 -4.96 8.14 -27.01
C HIS A 234 -6.13 7.29 -26.50
N MET A 235 -5.94 5.97 -26.47
CA MET A 235 -6.88 5.03 -25.86
C MET A 235 -7.21 5.40 -24.40
N GLU A 236 -6.19 5.68 -23.57
CA GLU A 236 -6.38 6.10 -22.17
C GLU A 236 -7.27 7.35 -22.07
N ARG A 237 -7.00 8.36 -22.91
CA ARG A 237 -7.79 9.61 -22.92
C ARG A 237 -9.26 9.34 -23.24
N HIS A 238 -9.53 8.51 -24.25
CA HIS A 238 -10.88 8.18 -24.68
C HIS A 238 -11.66 7.43 -23.59
N PHE A 239 -11.10 6.34 -23.05
CA PHE A 239 -11.81 5.54 -22.06
C PHE A 239 -11.88 6.19 -20.68
N ASN A 240 -10.99 7.12 -20.34
CA ASN A 240 -11.15 7.95 -19.14
C ASN A 240 -12.37 8.87 -19.26
N ALA A 241 -12.61 9.46 -20.43
CA ALA A 241 -13.81 10.24 -20.66
C ALA A 241 -15.08 9.37 -20.59
N ALA A 242 -15.03 8.18 -21.18
CA ALA A 242 -16.14 7.23 -21.16
C ALA A 242 -16.44 6.69 -19.74
N ASP A 243 -15.42 6.32 -18.95
CA ASP A 243 -15.61 5.83 -17.58
C ASP A 243 -16.15 6.92 -16.66
N LYS A 244 -15.70 8.17 -16.82
CA LYS A 244 -16.24 9.33 -16.11
C LYS A 244 -17.74 9.48 -16.36
N GLU A 245 -18.17 9.35 -17.62
CA GLU A 245 -19.60 9.42 -17.98
C GLU A 245 -20.38 8.23 -17.43
N ARG A 246 -19.83 7.01 -17.54
CA ARG A 246 -20.43 5.80 -16.96
C ARG A 246 -20.70 5.97 -15.46
N ARG A 247 -19.71 6.44 -14.70
CA ARG A 247 -19.84 6.71 -13.26
C ARG A 247 -20.88 7.79 -12.96
N ARG A 248 -20.97 8.85 -13.78
CA ARG A 248 -22.03 9.89 -13.67
C ARG A 248 -23.43 9.32 -13.86
N ILE A 249 -23.62 8.43 -14.82
CA ILE A 249 -24.92 7.80 -15.09
C ILE A 249 -25.30 6.84 -13.94
N LEU A 250 -24.35 6.07 -13.42
CA LEU A 250 -24.56 5.17 -12.28
C LEU A 250 -25.04 5.92 -11.04
N THR A 251 -24.34 6.99 -10.65
CA THR A 251 -24.72 7.81 -9.47
C THR A 251 -26.08 8.48 -9.66
N THR A 252 -26.39 8.94 -10.88
CA THR A 252 -27.71 9.53 -11.20
C THR A 252 -28.83 8.49 -11.07
N LYS A 253 -28.61 7.25 -11.52
CA LYS A 253 -29.58 6.16 -11.38
C LYS A 253 -29.79 5.78 -9.93
N GLU A 254 -28.72 5.67 -9.13
CA GLU A 254 -28.79 5.38 -7.69
C GLU A 254 -29.59 6.45 -6.93
N MET A 255 -29.34 7.73 -7.20
CA MET A 255 -30.14 8.82 -6.65
C MET A 255 -31.61 8.73 -7.08
N GLY A 256 -31.88 8.38 -8.33
CA GLY A 256 -33.25 8.16 -8.83
C GLY A 256 -33.97 7.01 -8.13
N PHE A 257 -33.28 5.91 -7.82
CA PHE A 257 -33.85 4.79 -7.05
C PHE A 257 -34.08 5.16 -5.59
N ALA A 258 -33.13 5.87 -4.95
CA ALA A 258 -33.30 6.37 -3.58
C ALA A 258 -34.51 7.31 -3.46
N ASN A 259 -34.70 8.22 -4.42
CA ASN A 259 -35.84 9.12 -4.46
C ASN A 259 -37.16 8.36 -4.66
N LYS A 260 -37.22 7.36 -5.55
CA LYS A 260 -38.40 6.49 -5.72
C LYS A 260 -38.72 5.65 -4.48
N ALA A 261 -37.70 5.23 -3.72
CA ALA A 261 -37.90 4.52 -2.46
C ALA A 261 -38.51 5.44 -1.38
N ILE A 262 -38.05 6.70 -1.30
CA ILE A 262 -38.61 7.72 -0.41
C ILE A 262 -40.06 8.06 -0.78
N GLU A 263 -40.37 8.18 -2.08
CA GLU A 263 -41.75 8.39 -2.56
C GLU A 263 -42.66 7.21 -2.15
N LYS A 264 -42.22 5.96 -2.31
CA LYS A 264 -42.99 4.79 -1.88
C LYS A 264 -43.23 4.72 -0.37
N SER A 265 -42.26 5.12 0.46
CA SER A 265 -42.48 5.21 1.92
C SER A 265 -43.48 6.30 2.31
N ASN A 266 -43.55 7.39 1.55
CA ASN A 266 -44.52 8.47 1.77
C ASN A 266 -45.93 8.15 1.27
N THR A 267 -46.10 7.14 0.41
CA THR A 267 -47.43 6.68 -0.06
C THR A 267 -48.03 5.56 0.78
N ASN A 268 -47.34 5.04 1.80
CA ASN A 268 -47.92 4.08 2.74
C ASN A 268 -48.78 4.78 3.80
N THR A 269 -49.83 5.48 3.36
CA THR A 269 -51.01 5.68 4.20
C THR A 269 -51.73 4.34 4.21
N THR A 270 -51.57 3.58 5.29
CA THR A 270 -52.33 2.35 5.53
C THR A 270 -53.82 2.63 5.34
N PRO A 271 -54.57 1.90 4.48
CA PRO A 271 -56.03 2.01 4.49
C PRO A 271 -56.54 1.17 5.67
N ASN A 272 -56.30 1.63 6.90
CA ASN A 272 -56.97 1.05 8.05
C ASN A 272 -58.39 1.62 8.08
N VAL A 273 -59.29 1.01 7.30
CA VAL A 273 -60.72 1.31 7.32
C VAL A 273 -61.33 0.65 8.56
N ASN A 274 -60.96 1.15 9.74
CA ASN A 274 -61.65 0.80 10.98
C ASN A 274 -62.92 1.67 11.05
N PRO A 275 -64.12 1.14 11.42
CA PRO A 275 -65.42 1.83 11.31
C PRO A 275 -65.65 3.10 12.16
N GLY A 276 -64.58 3.75 12.65
CA GLY A 276 -64.63 5.01 13.39
C GLY A 276 -63.62 6.06 12.93
N HIS A 277 -62.90 5.83 11.82
CA HIS A 277 -61.89 6.78 11.33
C HIS A 277 -62.54 8.00 10.66
N ARG A 278 -62.36 9.19 11.25
CA ARG A 278 -62.72 10.48 10.63
C ARG A 278 -61.52 11.02 9.87
N SER A 279 -61.66 11.18 8.55
CA SER A 279 -60.57 11.58 7.66
C SER A 279 -60.25 13.09 7.70
N ASP A 280 -60.96 13.87 8.53
CA ASP A 280 -60.90 15.33 8.63
C ASP A 280 -60.37 15.83 9.99
N ALA A 281 -59.70 14.97 10.77
CA ALA A 281 -59.11 15.38 12.04
C ALA A 281 -57.93 16.36 11.83
N ASN A 282 -58.06 17.59 12.34
CA ASN A 282 -57.00 18.59 12.38
C ASN A 282 -56.31 18.63 13.76
N GLY A 283 -55.19 19.36 13.87
CA GLY A 283 -54.35 19.42 15.07
C GLY A 283 -55.10 19.86 16.35
N ASP A 284 -56.16 20.65 16.21
CA ASP A 284 -56.99 21.12 17.33
C ASP A 284 -57.85 19.99 17.95
N ASN A 285 -58.23 18.97 17.16
CA ASN A 285 -58.94 17.78 17.66
C ASN A 285 -58.02 16.82 18.43
N MET A 286 -56.70 16.93 18.22
CA MET A 286 -55.69 16.02 18.77
C MET A 286 -55.01 16.59 20.02
N HIS A 287 -55.32 17.83 20.41
CA HIS A 287 -54.77 18.51 21.59
C HIS A 287 -55.87 18.87 22.59
N GLY A 288 -56.48 17.83 23.18
CA GLY A 288 -57.00 17.84 24.55
C GLY A 288 -57.82 19.06 25.01
N GLY A 289 -58.94 19.34 24.35
CA GLY A 289 -59.95 20.28 24.85
C GLY A 289 -60.79 19.69 26.00
N CYS A 290 -60.59 20.22 27.21
CA CYS A 290 -61.39 20.06 28.43
C CYS A 290 -61.21 18.77 29.26
N CYS A 291 -60.23 18.80 30.15
CA CYS A 291 -59.99 17.85 31.24
C CYS A 291 -60.87 18.11 32.48
N ILE A 292 -62.20 18.09 32.33
CA ILE A 292 -63.13 18.03 33.49
C ILE A 292 -63.97 16.76 33.45
N ILE A 293 -63.37 15.62 33.76
CA ILE A 293 -64.14 14.47 34.25
C ILE A 293 -64.53 14.81 35.69
N ARG A 294 -65.71 15.42 35.88
CA ARG A 294 -66.33 15.50 37.21
C ARG A 294 -66.62 14.07 37.67
N ARG A 295 -65.93 13.61 38.72
CA ARG A 295 -66.26 12.35 39.40
C ARG A 295 -67.71 12.40 39.88
N ARG A 296 -68.50 11.36 39.63
CA ARG A 296 -69.79 11.19 40.32
C ARG A 296 -69.51 10.75 41.76
N ALA A 297 -70.33 11.23 42.70
CA ALA A 297 -70.17 10.88 44.12
C ALA A 297 -70.31 9.35 44.30
N GLY A 298 -69.24 8.69 44.76
CA GLY A 298 -69.22 7.25 45.08
C GLY A 298 -68.19 6.39 44.34
N GLU A 299 -67.55 6.88 43.27
CA GLU A 299 -66.56 6.07 42.53
C GLU A 299 -65.16 6.08 43.18
N LYS A 300 -64.66 4.89 43.54
CA LYS A 300 -63.27 4.68 43.99
C LYS A 300 -62.36 4.40 42.79
N ALA A 301 -61.15 4.96 42.80
CA ALA A 301 -60.19 4.80 41.71
C ALA A 301 -59.69 3.34 41.60
N VAL A 302 -59.73 2.80 40.38
CA VAL A 302 -59.41 1.39 40.06
C VAL A 302 -57.89 1.12 39.99
N TYR A 303 -57.04 2.14 40.13
CA TYR A 303 -55.58 1.97 40.10
C TYR A 303 -54.88 2.73 41.24
N ARG A 304 -54.08 2.01 42.03
CA ARG A 304 -53.14 2.56 43.02
C ARG A 304 -51.73 2.44 42.44
N ARG A 305 -51.09 3.57 42.18
CA ARG A 305 -49.72 3.63 41.64
C ARG A 305 -48.72 3.18 42.73
N PRO A 306 -47.78 2.25 42.45
CA PRO A 306 -46.73 1.88 43.40
C PRO A 306 -45.69 3.00 43.57
N ALA A 307 -44.97 2.99 44.70
CA ALA A 307 -44.00 4.02 45.09
C ALA A 307 -42.75 4.04 44.19
N ARG A 308 -42.21 5.25 43.95
CA ARG A 308 -41.07 5.53 43.07
C ARG A 308 -39.75 5.25 43.80
N GLN A 309 -38.84 4.50 43.19
CA GLN A 309 -37.44 4.37 43.64
C GLN A 309 -36.62 5.59 43.16
N ASN A 310 -35.73 6.10 44.02
CA ASN A 310 -34.82 7.23 43.73
C ASN A 310 -33.57 6.72 43.01
N ASN A 311 -33.17 7.36 41.90
CA ASN A 311 -32.01 6.99 41.08
C ASN A 311 -30.84 7.96 41.29
N ASP A 312 -30.16 7.91 42.44
CA ASP A 312 -28.97 8.73 42.74
C ASP A 312 -27.62 7.98 42.52
N GLU A 313 -27.57 6.89 41.73
CA GLU A 313 -26.37 6.03 41.66
C GLU A 313 -25.69 5.90 40.28
N ASN A 314 -25.95 6.75 39.28
CA ASN A 314 -25.22 6.65 38.00
C ASN A 314 -24.80 8.02 37.42
N GLN A 315 -23.98 8.75 38.17
CA GLN A 315 -23.24 9.91 37.67
C GLN A 315 -21.75 9.55 37.52
N PRO A 316 -21.15 9.66 36.32
CA PRO A 316 -19.73 9.35 36.13
C PRO A 316 -18.84 10.42 36.80
N PRO A 317 -17.68 10.04 37.37
CA PRO A 317 -16.79 10.97 38.07
C PRO A 317 -16.08 11.95 37.10
N PRO A 318 -15.80 13.20 37.53
CA PRO A 318 -15.14 14.20 36.70
C PRO A 318 -13.63 13.93 36.53
N ALA A 319 -13.11 14.29 35.36
CA ALA A 319 -11.70 14.22 34.99
C ALA A 319 -10.84 15.13 35.89
N GLN A 320 -9.73 14.59 36.41
CA GLN A 320 -8.68 15.38 37.07
C GLN A 320 -7.67 15.86 36.02
N GLY A 321 -7.21 17.10 36.19
CA GLY A 321 -6.07 17.66 35.46
C GLY A 321 -4.72 17.21 35.99
#